data_AF-A4ARP3-F1
#
_entry.id   AF-A4ARP3-F1
#
_cell.length_a   1.000
_cell.length_b   1.000
_cell.length_c   1.000
_cell.angle_alpha   90.00
_cell.angle_beta   90.00
_cell.angle_gamma   90.00
#
_symmetry.space_group_name_H-M   'P 1'
#
loop_
_entity.id
_entity.type
_entity.pdbx_description
1 polymer ?
#
loop_
_entity_poly.entity_id
_entity_poly.type
_entity_poly.pdbx_seq_one_letter_code
_entity_poly.pdbx_strand_id
1 'polypeptide(L)'
;MLGNIMKRANYFGMAYQFWNLTREAIVEMKKLENKTMVFSNYDPNQTEDESRLTYKDKTKWNDFNVGVPILFNFYHGLELFMKGLLQEVGKLTPTQKNHKITEILSRIKENESLFTSEIIDLLEYYIGTNNPFHLFFEANEGNVDDFYIFLRYPESRNSENDYTFKEICGNEKPGLKRFVQIRKGCNDLKCSIINWKKNVA
;
A
#
# COMPACT_ATOMS: atom_id res chain seq x y z
N MET A 1 44.05 -1.35 1.94
CA MET A 1 42.93 -1.39 0.98
C MET A 1 41.71 -0.80 1.66
N LEU A 2 41.33 0.41 1.28
CA LEU A 2 40.11 1.05 1.78
C LEU A 2 38.92 0.31 1.16
N GLY A 3 38.21 -0.47 1.98
CA GLY A 3 36.99 -1.14 1.58
C GLY A 3 36.02 -0.13 1.00
N ASN A 4 35.50 -0.42 -0.20
CA ASN A 4 34.54 0.40 -0.90
C ASN A 4 33.31 0.57 0.01
N ILE A 5 33.15 1.75 0.63
CA ILE A 5 31.99 2.03 1.49
C ILE A 5 30.78 2.07 0.56
N MET A 6 30.04 0.96 0.53
CA MET A 6 28.84 0.83 -0.28
C MET A 6 27.87 1.95 0.13
N LYS A 7 27.51 2.83 -0.81
CA LYS A 7 26.59 3.93 -0.56
C LYS A 7 25.25 3.36 -0.11
N ARG A 8 24.90 3.60 1.15
CA ARG A 8 23.65 3.12 1.77
C ARG A 8 22.46 3.83 1.14
N ALA A 9 21.48 3.07 0.66
CA ALA A 9 20.26 3.64 0.07
C ALA A 9 19.26 4.03 1.16
N ASN A 10 18.51 5.11 0.94
CA ASN A 10 17.53 5.63 1.90
C ASN A 10 16.16 4.93 1.76
N TYR A 11 16.14 3.61 1.96
CA TYR A 11 14.93 2.80 1.80
C TYR A 11 13.80 3.20 2.76
N PHE A 12 14.09 3.33 4.07
CA PHE A 12 13.07 3.72 5.05
C PHE A 12 12.53 5.13 4.81
N GLY A 13 13.40 6.09 4.48
CA GLY A 13 12.97 7.45 4.18
C GLY A 13 11.98 7.49 3.02
N MET A 14 12.26 6.75 1.95
CA MET A 14 11.34 6.62 0.81
C MET A 14 10.05 5.89 1.19
N ALA A 15 10.14 4.77 1.92
CA ALA A 15 8.97 4.02 2.39
C ALA A 15 8.01 4.94 3.19
N TYR A 16 8.55 5.76 4.08
CA TYR A 16 7.77 6.70 4.88
C TYR A 16 7.13 7.82 4.07
N GLN A 17 7.76 8.28 2.98
CA GLN A 17 7.14 9.25 2.09
C GLN A 17 5.91 8.66 1.39
N PHE A 18 6.03 7.45 0.84
CA PHE A 18 4.90 6.75 0.22
C PHE A 18 3.78 6.48 1.21
N TRP A 19 4.10 5.96 2.40
CA TRP A 19 3.11 5.74 3.46
C TRP A 19 2.52 7.03 4.02
N ASN A 20 3.24 8.15 3.98
CA ASN A 20 2.65 9.43 4.34
C ASN A 20 1.54 9.81 3.36
N LEU A 21 1.80 9.71 2.06
CA LEU A 21 0.78 9.96 1.04
C LEU A 21 -0.43 9.01 1.19
N THR A 22 -0.18 7.71 1.36
CA THR A 22 -1.22 6.70 1.63
C THR A 22 -2.08 7.11 2.84
N ARG A 23 -1.44 7.45 3.98
CA ARG A 23 -2.14 7.82 5.22
C ARG A 23 -3.00 9.06 5.06
N GLU A 24 -2.45 10.13 4.47
CA GLU A 24 -3.16 11.41 4.34
C GLU A 24 -4.30 11.32 3.31
N ALA A 25 -4.11 10.57 2.21
CA ALA A 25 -5.20 10.31 1.27
C ALA A 25 -6.37 9.54 1.92
N ILE A 26 -6.08 8.56 2.78
CA ILE A 26 -7.11 7.82 3.53
C ILE A 26 -7.79 8.71 4.59
N VAL A 27 -7.11 9.71 5.15
CA VAL A 27 -7.73 10.71 6.03
C VAL A 27 -8.80 11.50 5.26
N GLU A 28 -8.48 11.96 4.06
CA GLU A 28 -9.44 12.67 3.20
C GLU A 28 -10.60 11.76 2.76
N MET A 29 -10.30 10.51 2.36
CA MET A 29 -11.33 9.50 2.05
C MET A 29 -12.29 9.30 3.23
N LYS A 30 -11.78 9.23 4.46
CA LYS A 30 -12.59 9.10 5.67
C LYS A 30 -13.46 10.33 5.91
N LYS A 31 -12.93 11.55 5.70
CA LYS A 31 -13.70 12.80 5.84
C LYS A 31 -14.88 12.88 4.87
N LEU A 32 -14.71 12.37 3.65
CA LEU A 32 -15.77 12.32 2.63
C LEU A 32 -16.59 11.02 2.65
N GLU A 33 -16.36 10.16 3.64
CA GLU A 33 -17.10 8.91 3.87
C GLU A 33 -17.06 7.92 2.70
N ASN A 34 -16.04 8.01 1.83
CA ASN A 34 -15.86 7.12 0.68
C ASN A 34 -17.10 6.99 -0.23
N LYS A 35 -17.83 8.09 -0.46
CA LYS A 35 -19.06 8.06 -1.26
C LYS A 35 -18.77 7.97 -2.76
N THR A 36 -19.39 7.01 -3.44
CA THR A 36 -19.31 6.89 -4.91
C THR A 36 -20.51 7.54 -5.59
N MET A 37 -21.68 7.54 -4.94
CA MET A 37 -22.87 8.21 -5.41
C MET A 37 -23.29 9.33 -4.46
N VAL A 38 -23.61 10.50 -5.01
CA VAL A 38 -24.08 11.67 -4.27
C VAL A 38 -25.35 12.17 -4.93
N PHE A 39 -26.45 12.13 -4.20
CA PHE A 39 -27.71 12.75 -4.61
C PHE A 39 -27.77 14.19 -4.10
N SER A 40 -28.27 15.08 -4.93
CA SER A 40 -28.63 16.45 -4.56
C SER A 40 -30.07 16.73 -4.96
N ASN A 41 -30.73 17.59 -4.20
CA ASN A 41 -32.02 18.14 -4.63
C ASN A 41 -31.79 19.01 -5.86
N TYR A 42 -32.78 19.04 -6.76
CA TYR A 42 -32.79 19.95 -7.89
C TYR A 42 -32.81 21.41 -7.39
N ASP A 43 -31.89 22.22 -7.88
CA ASP A 43 -31.83 23.66 -7.62
C ASP A 43 -31.93 24.40 -8.97
N PRO A 44 -33.01 25.15 -9.23
CA PRO A 44 -33.20 25.86 -10.50
C PRO A 44 -32.18 27.00 -10.72
N ASN A 45 -31.47 27.43 -9.68
CA ASN A 45 -30.42 28.44 -9.80
C ASN A 45 -29.02 27.86 -9.99
N GLN A 46 -28.87 26.54 -9.85
CA GLN A 46 -27.59 25.85 -10.03
C GLN A 46 -27.36 25.52 -11.51
N THR A 47 -26.22 25.94 -12.03
CA THR A 47 -25.76 25.54 -13.36
C THR A 47 -25.27 24.09 -13.37
N GLU A 48 -25.25 23.47 -14.55
CA GLU A 48 -24.73 22.10 -14.69
C GLU A 48 -23.26 21.99 -14.23
N ASP A 49 -22.44 22.99 -14.53
CA ASP A 49 -21.03 23.02 -14.14
C ASP A 49 -20.85 23.12 -12.63
N GLU A 50 -21.65 23.96 -11.93
CA GLU A 50 -21.64 24.03 -10.47
C GLU A 50 -22.08 22.71 -9.83
N SER A 51 -23.06 22.03 -10.43
CA SER A 51 -23.50 20.71 -9.99
C SER A 51 -22.39 19.66 -10.12
N ARG A 52 -21.72 19.63 -11.29
CA ARG A 52 -20.58 18.74 -11.56
C ARG A 52 -19.39 19.00 -10.63
N LEU A 53 -19.07 20.27 -10.36
CA LEU A 53 -18.02 20.66 -9.41
C LEU A 53 -18.36 20.18 -8.00
N THR A 54 -19.60 20.41 -7.55
CA THR A 54 -20.08 19.94 -6.24
C THR A 54 -19.98 18.41 -6.11
N TYR A 55 -20.36 17.68 -7.16
CA TYR A 55 -20.22 16.22 -7.20
C TYR A 55 -18.75 15.79 -7.10
N LYS A 56 -17.87 16.38 -7.90
CA LYS A 56 -16.43 16.08 -7.89
C LYS A 56 -15.83 16.36 -6.53
N ASP A 57 -16.15 17.48 -5.90
CA ASP A 57 -15.61 17.82 -4.58
C ASP A 57 -16.03 16.85 -3.48
N LYS A 58 -17.23 16.28 -3.58
CA LYS A 58 -17.74 15.28 -2.63
C LYS A 58 -17.23 13.86 -2.89
N THR A 59 -16.76 13.56 -4.10
CA THR A 59 -16.38 12.19 -4.52
C THR A 59 -14.89 12.02 -4.81
N LYS A 60 -14.10 13.10 -4.94
CA LYS A 60 -12.68 13.05 -5.36
C LYS A 60 -11.77 12.16 -4.52
N TRP A 61 -12.09 11.92 -3.26
CA TRP A 61 -11.30 11.06 -2.36
C TRP A 61 -11.92 9.68 -2.10
N ASN A 62 -12.84 9.21 -2.95
CA ASN A 62 -13.37 7.85 -2.83
C ASN A 62 -12.45 6.78 -3.44
N ASP A 63 -12.73 5.52 -3.13
CA ASP A 63 -11.97 4.34 -3.54
C ASP A 63 -11.94 4.16 -5.06
N PHE A 64 -12.98 4.60 -5.76
CA PHE A 64 -13.05 4.60 -7.21
C PHE A 64 -12.00 5.55 -7.83
N ASN A 65 -11.81 6.73 -7.24
CA ASN A 65 -10.91 7.76 -7.76
C ASN A 65 -9.45 7.57 -7.29
N VAL A 66 -9.24 7.12 -6.06
CA VAL A 66 -7.90 7.08 -5.45
C VAL A 66 -7.52 5.74 -4.81
N GLY A 67 -8.40 4.74 -4.79
CA GLY A 67 -8.15 3.48 -4.09
C GLY A 67 -6.96 2.70 -4.64
N VAL A 68 -6.89 2.54 -5.96
CA VAL A 68 -5.78 1.86 -6.65
C VAL A 68 -4.42 2.54 -6.37
N PRO A 69 -4.23 3.86 -6.58
CA PRO A 69 -2.95 4.50 -6.28
C PRO A 69 -2.60 4.51 -4.79
N ILE A 70 -3.59 4.54 -3.88
CA ILE A 70 -3.33 4.40 -2.44
C ILE A 70 -2.70 3.04 -2.13
N LEU A 71 -3.25 1.95 -2.69
CA LEU A 71 -2.71 0.60 -2.51
C LEU A 71 -1.35 0.42 -3.16
N PHE A 72 -1.14 0.97 -4.36
CA PHE A 72 0.17 0.92 -5.01
C PHE A 72 1.25 1.53 -4.11
N ASN A 73 0.98 2.74 -3.58
CA ASN A 73 1.92 3.43 -2.68
C ASN A 73 2.13 2.66 -1.38
N PHE A 74 1.09 2.00 -0.84
CA PHE A 74 1.23 1.17 0.34
C PHE A 74 2.20 0.00 0.13
N TYR A 75 1.97 -0.81 -0.91
CA TYR A 75 2.81 -1.98 -1.19
C TYR A 75 4.22 -1.60 -1.64
N HIS A 76 4.36 -0.52 -2.40
CA HIS A 76 5.69 -0.02 -2.74
C HIS A 76 6.44 0.47 -1.49
N GLY A 77 5.74 1.14 -0.57
CA GLY A 77 6.30 1.48 0.75
C GLY A 77 6.71 0.24 1.55
N LEU A 78 5.91 -0.83 1.50
CA LEU A 78 6.20 -2.11 2.16
C LEU A 78 7.44 -2.80 1.58
N GLU A 79 7.56 -2.83 0.24
CA GLU A 79 8.74 -3.33 -0.47
C GLU A 79 10.02 -2.60 0.00
N LEU A 80 9.98 -1.26 -0.03
CA LEU A 80 11.10 -0.43 0.39
C LEU A 80 11.42 -0.62 1.87
N PHE A 81 10.40 -0.69 2.72
CA PHE A 81 10.56 -0.95 4.15
C PHE A 81 11.32 -2.26 4.41
N MET A 82 10.91 -3.36 3.77
CA MET A 82 11.57 -4.65 3.93
C MET A 82 13.01 -4.66 3.38
N LYS A 83 13.27 -3.96 2.26
CA LYS A 83 14.64 -3.75 1.76
C LYS A 83 15.49 -2.97 2.77
N GLY A 84 14.90 -1.97 3.42
CA GLY A 84 15.52 -1.23 4.52
C GLY A 84 15.89 -2.14 5.69
N LEU A 85 14.98 -3.03 6.12
CA LEU A 85 15.24 -3.99 7.21
C LEU A 85 16.47 -4.85 6.90
N LEU A 86 16.50 -5.50 5.73
CA LEU A 86 17.64 -6.32 5.30
C LEU A 86 18.93 -5.51 5.17
N GLN A 87 18.85 -4.24 4.75
CA GLN A 87 20.03 -3.37 4.65
C GLN A 87 20.63 -3.06 6.02
N GLU A 88 19.80 -2.79 7.03
CA GLU A 88 20.26 -2.50 8.39
C GLU A 88 21.02 -3.66 9.03
N VAL A 89 20.65 -4.90 8.71
CA VAL A 89 21.30 -6.11 9.26
C VAL A 89 22.40 -6.66 8.34
N GLY A 90 22.75 -5.95 7.27
CA GLY A 90 23.80 -6.37 6.33
C GLY A 90 23.44 -7.61 5.50
N LYS A 91 22.15 -7.88 5.29
CA LYS A 91 21.62 -9.03 4.53
C LYS A 91 21.02 -8.66 3.18
N LEU A 92 20.92 -7.37 2.87
CA LEU A 92 20.50 -6.91 1.53
C LEU A 92 21.64 -7.14 0.53
N THR A 93 21.40 -7.87 -0.56
CA THR A 93 22.45 -8.12 -1.56
C THR A 93 22.32 -7.18 -2.77
N PRO A 94 23.45 -6.72 -3.37
CA PRO A 94 23.45 -5.76 -4.49
C PRO A 94 22.78 -6.26 -5.78
N THR A 95 22.62 -7.57 -5.93
CA THR A 95 22.06 -8.21 -7.13
C THR A 95 20.53 -8.30 -7.12
N GLN A 96 19.87 -7.83 -6.06
CA GLN A 96 18.44 -7.99 -5.88
C GLN A 96 17.65 -6.82 -6.47
N LYS A 97 17.52 -6.79 -7.80
CA LYS A 97 16.46 -6.06 -8.51
C LYS A 97 15.09 -6.74 -8.38
N ASN A 98 14.90 -7.55 -7.34
CA ASN A 98 13.62 -8.23 -7.14
C ASN A 98 12.62 -7.29 -6.45
N HIS A 99 11.42 -7.23 -7.01
CA HIS A 99 10.28 -6.48 -6.48
C HIS A 99 9.25 -7.39 -5.79
N LYS A 100 9.43 -8.72 -5.86
CA LYS A 100 8.58 -9.70 -5.20
C LYS A 100 8.75 -9.61 -3.70
N ILE A 101 7.69 -9.16 -3.03
CA ILE A 101 7.69 -8.92 -1.60
C ILE A 101 7.65 -10.22 -0.79
N THR A 102 7.10 -11.30 -1.33
CA THR A 102 7.10 -12.63 -0.68
C THR A 102 8.53 -13.16 -0.54
N GLU A 103 9.36 -13.02 -1.58
CA GLU A 103 10.77 -13.43 -1.53
C GLU A 103 11.58 -12.58 -0.53
N ILE A 104 11.27 -11.29 -0.41
CA ILE A 104 11.92 -10.42 0.57
C ILE A 104 11.51 -10.84 1.99
N LEU A 105 10.23 -11.14 2.22
CA LEU A 105 9.73 -11.66 3.49
C LEU A 105 10.38 -12.99 3.87
N SER A 106 10.50 -13.94 2.93
CA SER A 106 11.18 -15.23 3.18
C SER A 106 12.61 -15.01 3.70
N ARG A 107 13.36 -14.07 3.13
CA ARG A 107 14.71 -13.73 3.62
C ARG A 107 14.72 -13.08 5.00
N ILE A 108 13.71 -12.26 5.31
CA ILE A 108 13.53 -11.71 6.66
C ILE A 108 13.32 -12.87 7.65
N LYS A 109 12.49 -13.86 7.30
CA LYS A 109 12.24 -15.04 8.13
C LYS A 109 13.46 -15.96 8.28
N GLU A 110 14.27 -16.13 7.23
CA GLU A 110 15.57 -16.82 7.32
C GLU A 110 16.53 -16.16 8.33
N ASN A 111 16.30 -14.89 8.67
CA ASN A 111 17.07 -14.12 9.63
C ASN A 111 16.18 -13.62 10.79
N GLU A 112 15.13 -14.36 11.15
CA GLU A 112 14.09 -13.91 12.10
C GLU A 112 14.64 -13.49 13.46
N SER A 113 15.72 -14.13 13.92
CA SER A 113 16.38 -13.81 15.20
C SER A 113 16.97 -12.40 15.26
N LEU A 114 17.12 -11.73 14.11
CA LEU A 114 17.59 -10.35 14.01
C LEU A 114 16.45 -9.34 14.11
N PHE A 115 15.19 -9.78 14.13
CA PHE A 115 14.00 -8.93 14.12
C PHE A 115 13.09 -9.26 15.30
N THR A 116 12.26 -8.29 15.71
CA THR A 116 11.18 -8.54 16.66
C THR A 116 10.04 -9.29 15.97
N SER A 117 9.37 -10.21 16.67
CA SER A 117 8.19 -10.91 16.15
C SER A 117 7.11 -9.95 15.64
N GLU A 118 6.92 -8.80 16.33
CA GLU A 118 6.00 -7.74 15.91
C GLU A 118 6.20 -7.28 14.46
N ILE A 119 7.45 -7.17 13.98
CA ILE A 119 7.74 -6.79 12.59
C ILE A 119 7.29 -7.92 11.66
N ILE A 120 7.68 -9.14 11.98
CA ILE A 120 7.41 -10.31 11.14
C ILE A 120 5.90 -10.54 11.02
N ASP A 121 5.18 -10.52 12.14
CA ASP A 121 3.73 -10.70 12.20
C ASP A 121 2.99 -9.65 11.37
N LEU A 122 3.43 -8.38 11.45
CA LEU A 122 2.85 -7.31 10.63
C LEU A 122 3.12 -7.50 9.13
N LEU A 123 4.33 -7.91 8.75
CA LEU A 123 4.66 -8.18 7.35
C LEU A 123 3.84 -9.36 6.81
N GLU A 124 3.74 -10.45 7.57
CA GLU A 124 2.94 -11.61 7.23
C GLU A 124 1.45 -11.26 7.08
N TYR A 125 0.93 -10.38 7.94
CA TYR A 125 -0.45 -9.93 7.84
C TYR A 125 -0.76 -9.24 6.50
N TYR A 126 0.10 -8.32 6.04
CA TYR A 126 -0.14 -7.54 4.81
C TYR A 126 0.26 -8.27 3.51
N ILE A 127 1.08 -9.31 3.61
CA ILE A 127 1.54 -10.13 2.47
C ILE A 127 0.70 -11.40 2.33
N GLY A 128 0.20 -11.95 3.43
CA GLY A 128 -0.58 -13.19 3.46
C GLY A 128 -2.07 -13.01 3.19
N THR A 129 -2.83 -14.08 3.44
CA THR A 129 -4.29 -14.14 3.19
C THR A 129 -5.12 -13.32 4.19
N ASN A 130 -4.55 -12.94 5.33
CA ASN A 130 -5.20 -12.04 6.29
C ASN A 130 -5.23 -10.57 5.83
N ASN A 131 -4.52 -10.26 4.74
CA ASN A 131 -4.50 -8.94 4.12
C ASN A 131 -5.94 -8.48 3.75
N PRO A 132 -6.32 -7.23 4.07
CA PRO A 132 -7.63 -6.69 3.72
C PRO A 132 -7.97 -6.76 2.23
N PHE A 133 -6.97 -6.79 1.36
CA PHE A 133 -7.12 -6.82 -0.10
C PHE A 133 -6.65 -8.14 -0.73
N HIS A 134 -6.57 -9.26 0.00
CA HIS A 134 -6.15 -10.54 -0.59
C HIS A 134 -7.07 -10.97 -1.74
N LEU A 135 -8.39 -10.75 -1.62
CA LEU A 135 -9.37 -11.07 -2.64
C LEU A 135 -9.13 -10.34 -3.96
N PHE A 136 -8.52 -9.14 -3.94
CA PHE A 136 -8.16 -8.45 -5.17
C PHE A 136 -7.13 -9.25 -5.97
N PHE A 137 -6.13 -9.80 -5.32
CA PHE A 137 -5.10 -10.59 -5.99
C PHE A 137 -5.66 -11.92 -6.48
N GLU A 138 -6.48 -12.58 -5.67
CA GLU A 138 -7.17 -13.83 -6.03
C GLU A 138 -8.11 -13.63 -7.23
N ALA A 139 -8.91 -12.56 -7.24
CA ALA A 139 -9.82 -12.23 -8.34
C ALA A 139 -9.10 -11.89 -9.66
N ASN A 140 -7.80 -11.62 -9.62
CA ASN A 140 -6.95 -11.36 -10.78
C ASN A 140 -5.98 -12.52 -11.06
N GLU A 141 -6.24 -13.71 -10.50
CA GLU A 141 -5.45 -14.94 -10.69
C GLU A 141 -3.95 -14.77 -10.39
N GLY A 142 -3.63 -13.87 -9.46
CA GLY A 142 -2.25 -13.59 -9.06
C GLY A 142 -2.08 -13.53 -7.55
N ASN A 143 -0.98 -12.91 -7.13
CA ASN A 143 -0.68 -12.77 -5.72
C ASN A 143 -0.10 -11.38 -5.44
N VAL A 144 0.24 -11.13 -4.17
CA VAL A 144 0.70 -9.83 -3.72
C VAL A 144 2.02 -9.38 -4.38
N ASP A 145 2.83 -10.30 -4.91
CA ASP A 145 4.02 -9.95 -5.69
C ASP A 145 3.68 -9.23 -7.00
N ASP A 146 2.46 -9.41 -7.52
CA ASP A 146 1.99 -8.82 -8.76
C ASP A 146 1.43 -7.40 -8.55
N PHE A 147 1.48 -6.85 -7.33
CA PHE A 147 0.97 -5.50 -7.02
C PHE A 147 1.50 -4.44 -7.99
N TYR A 148 2.76 -4.55 -8.42
CA TYR A 148 3.38 -3.62 -9.33
C TYR A 148 2.79 -3.68 -10.74
N ILE A 149 2.21 -4.79 -11.18
CA ILE A 149 1.51 -4.87 -12.47
C ILE A 149 0.05 -4.51 -12.26
N PHE A 150 -0.62 -5.20 -11.33
CA PHE A 150 -2.07 -5.11 -11.12
C PHE A 150 -2.53 -3.70 -10.75
N LEU A 151 -1.73 -2.95 -10.00
CA LEU A 151 -2.11 -1.61 -9.53
C LEU A 151 -1.59 -0.48 -10.43
N ARG A 152 -1.01 -0.79 -11.60
CA ARG A 152 -0.54 0.21 -12.58
C ARG A 152 -1.19 0.11 -13.94
N TYR A 153 -1.62 -1.08 -14.33
CA TYR A 153 -2.17 -1.33 -15.66
C TYR A 153 -3.59 -1.86 -15.54
N PRO A 154 -4.49 -1.51 -16.47
CA PRO A 154 -5.82 -2.11 -16.55
C PRO A 154 -5.80 -3.50 -17.21
N GLU A 155 -4.72 -3.85 -17.93
CA GLU A 155 -4.63 -5.01 -18.81
C GLU A 155 -3.42 -5.88 -18.47
N SER A 156 -3.55 -7.19 -18.70
CA SER A 156 -2.43 -8.13 -18.60
C SER A 156 -1.49 -8.05 -19.82
N ARG A 157 -0.18 -8.22 -19.59
CA ARG A 157 0.85 -8.12 -20.66
C ARG A 157 0.71 -9.13 -21.80
N ASN A 158 0.08 -10.27 -21.55
CA ASN A 158 0.01 -11.40 -22.48
C ASN A 158 -1.41 -11.64 -23.04
N SER A 159 -2.34 -10.70 -22.78
CA SER A 159 -3.68 -10.57 -23.37
C SER A 159 -4.49 -11.86 -23.59
N GLU A 160 -5.34 -12.18 -22.60
CA GLU A 160 -6.73 -12.63 -22.84
C GLU A 160 -7.73 -11.99 -21.84
N ASN A 161 -7.26 -11.49 -20.67
CA ASN A 161 -8.12 -10.93 -19.62
C ASN A 161 -7.68 -9.53 -19.14
N ASP A 162 -8.67 -8.68 -18.86
CA ASP A 162 -8.55 -7.38 -18.18
C ASP A 162 -8.54 -7.57 -16.65
N TYR A 163 -7.80 -6.72 -15.93
CA TYR A 163 -7.81 -6.75 -14.47
C TYR A 163 -9.12 -6.18 -13.92
N THR A 164 -9.67 -6.87 -12.92
CA THR A 164 -10.85 -6.42 -12.18
C THR A 164 -10.44 -5.66 -10.92
N PHE A 165 -10.97 -4.45 -10.78
CA PHE A 165 -10.74 -3.59 -9.62
C PHE A 165 -11.91 -3.59 -8.63
N LYS A 166 -12.89 -4.50 -8.79
CA LYS A 166 -14.12 -4.54 -7.97
C LYS A 166 -13.85 -4.72 -6.47
N GLU A 167 -12.76 -5.40 -6.11
CA GLU A 167 -12.35 -5.58 -4.71
C GLU A 167 -11.75 -4.31 -4.09
N ILE A 168 -11.35 -3.35 -4.91
CA ILE A 168 -10.79 -2.06 -4.49
C ILE A 168 -11.86 -0.96 -4.60
N CYS A 169 -12.52 -0.85 -5.74
CA CYS A 169 -13.33 0.30 -6.13
C CYS A 169 -14.84 0.07 -5.93
N GLY A 170 -15.56 1.13 -5.57
CA GLY A 170 -17.02 1.10 -5.47
C GLY A 170 -17.55 0.37 -4.23
N ASN A 171 -16.74 0.26 -3.17
CA ASN A 171 -17.07 -0.53 -1.98
C ASN A 171 -17.54 0.33 -0.80
N GLU A 172 -17.63 1.65 -0.96
CA GLU A 172 -18.16 2.60 0.02
C GLU A 172 -17.73 2.32 1.48
N LYS A 173 -18.66 2.09 2.41
CA LYS A 173 -18.35 1.84 3.82
C LYS A 173 -17.48 0.58 4.04
N PRO A 174 -17.79 -0.60 3.46
CA PRO A 174 -16.88 -1.74 3.47
C PRO A 174 -15.47 -1.42 2.94
N GLY A 175 -15.36 -0.72 1.81
CA GLY A 175 -14.09 -0.30 1.23
C GLY A 175 -13.30 0.60 2.18
N LEU A 176 -13.97 1.58 2.78
CA LEU A 176 -13.38 2.50 3.75
C LEU A 176 -12.80 1.77 4.96
N LYS A 177 -13.47 0.71 5.45
CA LYS A 177 -12.93 -0.09 6.57
C LYS A 177 -11.60 -0.75 6.19
N ARG A 178 -11.48 -1.31 4.99
CA ARG A 178 -10.23 -1.90 4.48
C ARG A 178 -9.14 -0.84 4.36
N PHE A 179 -9.44 0.33 3.79
CA PHE A 179 -8.47 1.43 3.70
C PHE A 179 -8.04 1.95 5.07
N VAL A 180 -8.95 2.04 6.05
CA VAL A 180 -8.58 2.41 7.43
C VAL A 180 -7.59 1.40 8.04
N GLN A 181 -7.71 0.11 7.72
CA GLN A 181 -6.72 -0.90 8.13
C GLN A 181 -5.36 -0.66 7.47
N ILE A 182 -5.31 -0.33 6.17
CA ILE A 182 -4.07 0.06 5.48
C ILE A 182 -3.40 1.28 6.14
N ARG A 183 -4.18 2.32 6.48
CA ARG A 183 -3.68 3.48 7.21
C ARG A 183 -3.10 3.10 8.58
N LYS A 184 -3.76 2.19 9.31
CA LYS A 184 -3.25 1.65 10.57
C LYS A 184 -1.93 0.91 10.35
N GLY A 185 -1.83 0.05 9.34
CA GLY A 185 -0.61 -0.66 8.95
C GLY A 185 0.59 0.25 8.72
N CYS A 186 0.39 1.36 8.02
CA CYS A 186 1.45 2.36 7.81
C CYS A 186 2.04 2.89 9.13
N ASN A 187 1.20 3.10 10.14
CA ASN A 187 1.64 3.56 11.47
C ASN A 187 2.27 2.41 12.26
N ASP A 188 1.64 1.24 12.29
CA ASP A 188 2.10 0.09 13.06
C ASP A 188 3.48 -0.37 12.59
N LEU A 189 3.70 -0.47 11.27
CA LEU A 189 5.01 -0.80 10.68
C LEU A 189 6.07 0.25 10.99
N LYS A 190 5.70 1.54 11.04
CA LYS A 190 6.63 2.59 11.43
C LYS A 190 7.01 2.48 12.91
N CYS A 191 6.03 2.20 13.78
CA CYS A 191 6.26 2.03 15.22
C CYS A 191 7.08 0.77 15.53
N SER A 192 6.88 -0.33 14.79
CA SER A 192 7.60 -1.57 15.02
C SER A 192 9.10 -1.44 14.77
N ILE A 193 9.54 -0.57 13.83
CA ILE A 193 10.96 -0.23 13.68
C ILE A 193 11.52 0.46 14.93
N ILE A 194 10.76 1.36 15.54
CA ILE A 194 11.20 2.07 16.75
C ILE A 194 11.39 1.05 17.89
N ASN A 195 10.46 0.12 18.05
CA ASN A 195 10.54 -0.94 19.04
C ASN A 195 11.73 -1.87 18.76
N TRP A 196 11.90 -2.29 17.52
CA TRP A 196 13.03 -3.12 17.10
C TRP A 196 14.37 -2.45 17.40
N LYS A 197 14.55 -1.17 17.05
CA LYS A 197 15.80 -0.44 17.32
C LYS A 197 16.07 -0.25 18.82
N LYS A 198 15.04 -0.19 19.68
CA LYS A 198 15.21 -0.16 21.14
C LYS A 198 15.68 -1.50 21.72
N ASN A 199 15.31 -2.62 21.09
CA ASN A 199 15.64 -3.97 21.56
C ASN A 199 17.00 -4.48 21.06
N VAL A 200 17.57 -3.83 20.04
CA VAL A 200 18.88 -4.17 19.45
C VAL A 200 20.01 -3.27 19.98
N ALA A 201 19.67 -2.19 20.69
CA ALA A 201 20.61 -1.32 21.41
C ALA A 201 20.91 -1.86 22.81
#